data_AF-A0A212K3L7-F1
#
_entry.id   AF-A0A212K3L7-F1
#
_cell.length_a   1.000
_cell.length_b   1.000
_cell.length_c   1.000
_cell.angle_alpha   90.00
_cell.angle_beta   90.00
_cell.angle_gamma   90.00
#
_symmetry.space_group_name_H-M   'P 1'
#
loop_
_entity.id
_entity.type
_entity.pdbx_description
1 polymer ?
#
loop_
_entity_poly.entity_id
_entity_poly.type
_entity_poly.pdbx_seq_one_letter_code
_entity_poly.pdbx_strand_id
1 'polypeptide(L)'
;MSTILTAAGESLIARLQAEGKALIIDTMILANVPGQDHTQAIAPGVTVPAEDQIALRYAIPPQYRAYVNPNQVVYSAMLGSDMGDFVFNWQGLWCSEHNTLVAVGTFPALEKRRYDEANGKTGNNLTRNFLLTFTGARELTGLTISADVWQLDFTVRLNGIDERQRLANFDIYGQAFFDADGWLLQKTAEAYAFAPGLGYVGGIRAALAESLPLAAPESANLPQKVWLDVCLKHTGSDRVVEASPMLTPPAAPLADSAADETGLMHYRALVARIEADGSVTDLRPRKNAGILPIPGVDGVTIINNNNTLIVPDVYVRLAADMTVYVSISGDDGNNGLTPDAPMRTVQMALNKVSSSYNLGTHIVTINIAPGTYAERVRLPRYQASTGSISIVGSGIDSTIVAGMSLDVDATYSITDLTVSAYAQQINPWCLAVSSGRVACRNCKFWLPSNVTGAYSYMVWANNSGLINLGATGSSGIQIVSNATAYHMILASSGGRIEIYDHITMSGAVSVACACAQTLGSIFRNGTSNPTISGSVTGNRYIATLNGVISVNGGGASYFPGTIAGNVSSGGQYV
;
A
#
# COMPACT_ATOMS: atom_id res chain seq x y z
N MET A 1 46.05 -1.93 -1.49
CA MET A 1 45.73 -3.35 -1.72
C MET A 1 45.55 -3.50 -3.21
N SER A 2 46.33 -4.37 -3.83
CA SER A 2 46.35 -4.58 -5.28
C SER A 2 46.06 -6.04 -5.54
N THR A 3 45.28 -6.34 -6.59
CA THR A 3 44.92 -7.71 -6.99
C THR A 3 44.96 -7.82 -8.49
N ILE A 4 45.56 -8.89 -9.02
CA ILE A 4 45.64 -9.15 -10.46
C ILE A 4 45.33 -10.61 -10.78
N LEU A 5 44.84 -10.86 -11.99
CA LEU A 5 44.96 -12.14 -12.67
C LEU A 5 46.35 -12.19 -13.33
N THR A 6 47.10 -13.28 -13.16
CA THR A 6 48.45 -13.37 -13.73
C THR A 6 48.38 -13.67 -15.23
N ALA A 7 49.42 -13.33 -15.99
CA ALA A 7 49.50 -13.67 -17.41
C ALA A 7 49.46 -15.21 -17.65
N ALA A 8 50.00 -15.99 -16.71
CA ALA A 8 49.92 -17.45 -16.73
C ALA A 8 48.48 -17.94 -16.43
N GLY A 9 47.77 -17.28 -15.51
CA GLY A 9 46.37 -17.52 -15.19
C GLY A 9 45.43 -17.21 -16.36
N GLU A 10 45.61 -16.06 -17.01
CA GLU A 10 44.88 -15.68 -18.23
C GLU A 10 45.08 -16.70 -19.35
N SER A 11 46.33 -17.09 -19.60
CA SER A 11 46.67 -18.09 -20.62
C SER A 11 46.04 -19.45 -20.30
N LEU A 12 46.03 -19.85 -19.01
CA LEU A 12 45.41 -21.09 -18.57
C LEU A 12 43.88 -21.06 -18.73
N ILE A 13 43.23 -19.96 -18.34
CA ILE A 13 41.79 -19.74 -18.48
C ILE A 13 41.39 -19.84 -19.96
N ALA A 14 42.09 -19.12 -20.85
CA ALA A 14 41.80 -19.13 -22.28
C ALA A 14 41.96 -20.53 -22.89
N ARG A 15 43.02 -21.26 -22.51
CA ARG A 15 43.26 -22.63 -22.97
C ARG A 15 42.15 -23.59 -22.52
N LEU A 16 41.83 -23.61 -21.22
CA LEU A 16 40.82 -24.53 -20.68
C LEU A 16 39.41 -24.25 -21.23
N GLN A 17 39.10 -22.98 -21.47
CA GLN A 17 37.85 -22.58 -22.12
C GLN A 17 37.76 -23.09 -23.56
N ALA A 18 38.85 -23.01 -24.34
CA ALA A 18 38.91 -23.56 -25.70
C ALA A 18 38.84 -25.11 -25.72
N GLU A 19 39.42 -25.77 -24.70
CA GLU A 19 39.39 -27.23 -24.55
C GLU A 19 38.08 -27.77 -23.94
N GLY A 20 37.20 -26.90 -23.43
CA GLY A 20 35.97 -27.30 -22.73
C GLY A 20 36.21 -28.03 -21.40
N LYS A 21 37.34 -27.76 -20.73
CA LYS A 21 37.71 -28.37 -19.44
C LYS A 21 37.51 -27.39 -18.29
N ALA A 22 37.20 -27.93 -17.10
CA ALA A 22 37.00 -27.11 -15.92
C ALA A 22 38.32 -26.58 -15.34
N LEU A 23 38.36 -25.31 -14.93
CA LEU A 23 39.46 -24.73 -14.17
C LEU A 23 39.27 -25.05 -12.67
N ILE A 24 40.15 -25.89 -12.12
CA ILE A 24 40.15 -26.24 -10.69
C ILE A 24 41.21 -25.42 -9.96
N ILE A 25 40.78 -24.44 -9.17
CA ILE A 25 41.63 -23.74 -8.20
C ILE A 25 41.42 -24.41 -6.85
N ASP A 26 42.48 -24.96 -6.27
CA ASP A 26 42.40 -25.83 -5.10
C ASP A 26 43.22 -25.35 -3.90
N THR A 27 44.13 -24.41 -4.09
CA THR A 27 45.07 -24.00 -3.05
C THR A 27 45.15 -22.48 -2.95
N MET A 28 45.09 -21.96 -1.72
CA MET A 28 45.43 -20.57 -1.41
C MET A 28 46.81 -20.56 -0.76
N ILE A 29 47.74 -19.80 -1.33
CA ILE A 29 49.10 -19.64 -0.81
C ILE A 29 49.16 -18.31 -0.07
N LEU A 30 49.64 -18.31 1.17
CA LEU A 30 49.92 -17.11 1.97
C LEU A 30 51.43 -17.00 2.16
N ALA A 31 51.97 -15.81 1.94
CA ALA A 31 53.41 -15.54 2.01
C ALA A 31 53.72 -14.21 2.67
N ASN A 32 54.92 -14.10 3.22
CA ASN A 32 55.50 -12.87 3.74
C ASN A 32 56.64 -12.43 2.83
N VAL A 33 56.38 -11.46 1.95
CA VAL A 33 57.36 -10.91 1.01
C VAL A 33 57.97 -9.64 1.62
N PRO A 34 59.24 -9.67 2.06
CA PRO A 34 59.86 -8.52 2.72
C PRO A 34 59.94 -7.29 1.80
N GLY A 35 59.59 -6.12 2.33
CA GLY A 35 59.67 -4.86 1.58
C GLY A 35 58.63 -4.70 0.46
N GLN A 36 57.66 -5.60 0.36
CA GLN A 36 56.57 -5.49 -0.62
C GLN A 36 55.73 -4.24 -0.38
N ASP A 37 55.73 -3.33 -1.35
CA ASP A 37 54.79 -2.21 -1.38
C ASP A 37 53.42 -2.69 -1.88
N HIS A 38 52.45 -2.73 -0.98
CA HIS A 38 51.09 -3.19 -1.27
C HIS A 38 50.20 -2.14 -1.96
N THR A 39 50.73 -0.93 -2.19
CA THR A 39 50.04 0.18 -2.87
C THR A 39 50.36 0.24 -4.37
N GLN A 40 51.44 -0.41 -4.80
CA GLN A 40 51.83 -0.47 -6.21
C GLN A 40 51.07 -1.56 -6.99
N ALA A 41 51.03 -1.41 -8.31
CA ALA A 41 50.49 -2.41 -9.21
C ALA A 41 51.37 -3.67 -9.21
N ILE A 42 50.75 -4.85 -9.23
CA ILE A 42 51.46 -6.13 -9.29
C ILE A 42 51.79 -6.40 -10.77
N ALA A 43 53.00 -6.87 -11.07
CA ALA A 43 53.40 -7.21 -12.43
C ALA A 43 52.62 -8.44 -12.93
N PRO A 44 52.07 -8.45 -14.17
CA PRO A 44 51.32 -9.60 -14.71
C PRO A 44 52.09 -10.93 -14.72
N GLY A 45 53.41 -10.89 -14.85
CA GLY A 45 54.30 -12.06 -14.83
C GLY A 45 54.74 -12.53 -13.43
N VAL A 46 54.06 -12.08 -12.36
CA VAL A 46 54.36 -12.48 -10.98
C VAL A 46 54.31 -14.00 -10.83
N THR A 47 55.28 -14.54 -10.11
CA THR A 47 55.39 -15.96 -9.79
C THR A 47 55.14 -16.20 -8.30
N VAL A 48 55.05 -17.47 -7.89
CA VAL A 48 54.96 -17.81 -6.47
C VAL A 48 56.24 -17.32 -5.77
N PRO A 49 56.12 -16.66 -4.60
CA PRO A 49 57.28 -16.26 -3.80
C PRO A 49 58.21 -17.45 -3.47
N ALA A 50 59.46 -17.16 -3.11
CA ALA A 50 60.41 -18.20 -2.72
C ALA A 50 59.89 -19.04 -1.55
N GLU A 51 60.26 -20.33 -1.49
CA GLU A 51 59.69 -21.27 -0.50
C GLU A 51 59.92 -20.83 0.96
N ASP A 52 61.02 -20.12 1.25
CA ASP A 52 61.31 -19.56 2.57
C ASP A 52 60.41 -18.37 2.96
N GLN A 53 59.69 -17.80 2.00
CA GLN A 53 58.72 -16.72 2.20
C GLN A 53 57.28 -17.23 2.34
N ILE A 54 57.02 -18.50 2.01
CA ILE A 54 55.67 -19.08 2.06
C ILE A 54 55.34 -19.45 3.51
N ALA A 55 54.34 -18.78 4.07
CA ALA A 55 53.86 -19.04 5.42
C ALA A 55 52.87 -20.21 5.47
N LEU A 56 52.01 -20.36 4.47
CA LEU A 56 50.99 -21.40 4.44
C LEU A 56 50.55 -21.74 3.01
N ARG A 57 50.41 -23.04 2.72
CA ARG A 57 49.67 -23.56 1.56
C ARG A 57 48.37 -24.17 2.07
N TYR A 58 47.27 -23.45 1.91
CA TYR A 58 45.95 -23.85 2.39
C TYR A 58 45.18 -24.57 1.28
N ALA A 59 44.94 -25.87 1.44
CA ALA A 59 44.06 -26.62 0.56
C ALA A 59 42.61 -26.17 0.79
N ILE A 60 42.00 -25.55 -0.23
CA ILE A 60 40.66 -24.96 -0.14
C ILE A 60 39.63 -26.09 -0.24
N PRO A 61 38.86 -26.38 0.82
CA PRO A 61 37.79 -27.38 0.76
C PRO A 61 36.74 -27.01 -0.31
N PRO A 62 36.10 -27.97 -1.00
CA PRO A 62 35.10 -27.69 -2.03
C PRO A 62 33.99 -26.74 -1.57
N GLN A 63 33.55 -26.85 -0.31
CA GLN A 63 32.53 -25.97 0.28
C GLN A 63 32.96 -24.51 0.47
N TYR A 64 34.26 -24.19 0.35
CA TYR A 64 34.79 -22.82 0.42
C TYR A 64 35.18 -22.28 -0.96
N ARG A 65 34.70 -22.93 -2.03
CA ARG A 65 34.80 -22.49 -3.43
C ARG A 65 33.38 -22.21 -3.90
N ALA A 66 33.05 -20.94 -4.13
CA ALA A 66 31.68 -20.57 -4.41
C ALA A 66 31.57 -19.57 -5.57
N TYR A 67 30.42 -19.56 -6.24
CA TYR A 67 30.10 -18.51 -7.21
C TYR A 67 29.34 -17.37 -6.54
N VAL A 68 29.56 -16.15 -7.03
CA VAL A 68 28.82 -14.94 -6.61
C VAL A 68 27.79 -14.57 -7.68
N ASN A 69 28.21 -14.57 -8.94
CA ASN A 69 27.37 -14.38 -10.12
C ASN A 69 28.03 -15.09 -11.32
N PRO A 70 27.45 -15.08 -12.54
CA PRO A 70 28.01 -15.81 -13.68
C PRO A 70 29.48 -15.50 -14.02
N ASN A 71 29.98 -14.31 -13.68
CA ASN A 71 31.32 -13.85 -14.01
C ASN A 71 32.24 -13.70 -12.78
N GLN A 72 31.80 -14.14 -11.60
CA GLN A 72 32.54 -13.96 -10.35
C GLN A 72 32.48 -15.19 -9.47
N VAL A 73 33.65 -15.60 -8.98
CA VAL A 73 33.84 -16.73 -8.06
C VAL A 73 34.72 -16.30 -6.89
N VAL A 74 34.53 -16.90 -5.72
CA VAL A 74 35.27 -16.61 -4.49
C VAL A 74 35.88 -17.89 -3.93
N TYR A 75 37.10 -17.74 -3.43
CA TYR A 75 37.86 -18.79 -2.76
C TYR A 75 38.25 -18.33 -1.37
N SER A 76 38.04 -19.18 -0.38
CA SER A 76 38.21 -18.78 1.01
C SER A 76 39.07 -19.74 1.83
N ALA A 77 39.86 -19.15 2.72
CA ALA A 77 40.64 -19.86 3.73
C ALA A 77 40.16 -19.46 5.12
N MET A 78 39.76 -20.45 5.91
CA MET A 78 39.50 -20.29 7.34
C MET A 78 40.76 -20.65 8.12
N LEU A 79 41.38 -19.66 8.76
CA LEU A 79 42.58 -19.83 9.57
C LEU A 79 42.19 -19.82 11.05
N GLY A 80 41.98 -21.01 11.62
CA GLY A 80 41.58 -21.20 13.01
C GLY A 80 42.70 -20.88 14.01
N SER A 81 42.33 -20.67 15.26
CA SER A 81 43.23 -20.34 16.37
C SER A 81 44.21 -21.48 16.71
N ASP A 82 43.97 -22.67 16.19
CA ASP A 82 44.83 -23.85 16.27
C ASP A 82 46.02 -23.80 15.29
N MET A 83 45.93 -23.00 14.22
CA MET A 83 46.99 -22.80 13.24
C MET A 83 48.13 -21.91 13.78
N GLY A 84 49.36 -22.26 13.40
CA GLY A 84 50.63 -21.68 13.87
C GLY A 84 50.75 -20.16 13.77
N ASP A 85 51.78 -19.63 14.44
CA ASP A 85 52.15 -18.22 14.39
C ASP A 85 52.85 -17.91 13.05
N PHE A 86 52.31 -16.97 12.28
CA PHE A 86 52.98 -16.48 11.07
C PHE A 86 52.51 -15.09 10.67
N VAL A 87 53.36 -14.39 9.92
CA VAL A 87 53.05 -13.10 9.29
C VAL A 87 52.86 -13.34 7.81
N PHE A 88 51.98 -12.60 7.17
CA PHE A 88 51.79 -12.66 5.72
C PHE A 88 51.27 -11.32 5.19
N ASN A 89 51.72 -10.94 4.00
CA ASN A 89 51.33 -9.71 3.31
C ASN A 89 50.97 -9.95 1.83
N TRP A 90 50.97 -11.23 1.43
CA TRP A 90 50.75 -11.70 0.08
C TRP A 90 49.82 -12.92 0.11
N GLN A 91 48.88 -13.00 -0.84
CA GLN A 91 48.03 -14.16 -1.05
C GLN A 91 47.92 -14.50 -2.54
N GLY A 92 47.89 -15.79 -2.89
CA GLY A 92 47.77 -16.25 -4.27
C GLY A 92 46.83 -17.45 -4.43
N LEU A 93 46.15 -17.53 -5.57
CA LEU A 93 45.30 -18.65 -5.95
C LEU A 93 46.05 -19.59 -6.89
N TRP A 94 46.12 -20.86 -6.53
CA TRP A 94 46.93 -21.87 -7.20
C TRP A 94 46.07 -23.02 -7.75
N CYS A 95 46.35 -23.41 -8.99
CA CYS A 95 45.80 -24.58 -9.66
C CYS A 95 46.85 -25.68 -9.65
N SER A 96 46.67 -26.70 -8.79
CA SER A 96 47.68 -27.76 -8.65
C SER A 96 47.75 -28.67 -9.87
N GLU A 97 46.64 -28.89 -10.56
CA GLU A 97 46.57 -29.73 -11.77
C GLU A 97 47.50 -29.25 -12.89
N HIS A 98 47.58 -27.92 -13.07
CA HIS A 98 48.38 -27.31 -14.14
C HIS A 98 49.66 -26.64 -13.64
N ASN A 99 49.94 -26.71 -12.33
CA ASN A 99 51.10 -26.08 -11.70
C ASN A 99 51.17 -24.57 -12.01
N THR A 100 50.02 -23.89 -11.91
CA THR A 100 49.85 -22.49 -12.34
C THR A 100 49.33 -21.60 -11.21
N LEU A 101 49.99 -20.46 -11.02
CA LEU A 101 49.51 -19.35 -10.20
C LEU A 101 48.49 -18.54 -10.99
N VAL A 102 47.23 -18.56 -10.57
CA VAL A 102 46.12 -17.97 -11.33
C VAL A 102 45.95 -16.49 -11.01
N ALA A 103 45.93 -16.13 -9.72
CA ALA A 103 45.70 -14.74 -9.29
C ALA A 103 46.50 -14.42 -8.04
N VAL A 104 46.81 -13.13 -7.83
CA VAL A 104 47.64 -12.64 -6.73
C VAL A 104 47.03 -11.39 -6.12
N GLY A 105 47.15 -11.25 -4.79
CA GLY A 105 46.80 -10.05 -4.06
C GLY A 105 47.82 -9.70 -2.97
N THR A 106 48.10 -8.40 -2.81
CA THR A 106 49.03 -7.87 -1.81
C THR A 106 48.36 -6.86 -0.88
N PHE A 107 48.71 -6.89 0.40
CA PHE A 107 48.10 -6.09 1.48
C PHE A 107 49.12 -5.77 2.58
N PRO A 108 48.81 -4.85 3.53
CA PRO A 108 49.67 -4.64 4.70
C PRO A 108 49.92 -5.95 5.45
N ALA A 109 51.07 -6.09 6.11
CA ALA A 109 51.39 -7.30 6.87
C ALA A 109 50.33 -7.59 7.94
N LEU A 110 49.84 -8.83 7.94
CA LEU A 110 48.88 -9.36 8.91
C LEU A 110 49.52 -10.48 9.73
N GLU A 111 49.15 -10.54 11.01
CA GLU A 111 49.68 -11.55 11.94
C GLU A 111 48.60 -12.59 12.28
N LYS A 112 48.91 -13.86 12.03
CA LYS A 112 48.19 -15.01 12.58
C LYS A 112 48.86 -15.43 13.87
N ARG A 113 48.06 -15.57 14.93
CA ARG A 113 48.46 -15.98 16.27
C ARG A 113 47.72 -17.26 16.66
N ARG A 114 48.48 -18.26 17.04
CA ARG A 114 48.00 -19.52 17.61
C ARG A 114 47.59 -19.28 19.07
N TYR A 115 46.51 -19.93 19.46
CA TYR A 115 46.10 -20.02 20.85
C TYR A 115 47.06 -20.96 21.60
N ASP A 116 47.60 -20.50 22.73
CA ASP A 116 48.47 -21.29 23.59
C ASP A 116 48.05 -21.12 25.04
N GLU A 117 47.33 -22.13 25.53
CA GLU A 117 46.78 -22.20 26.88
C GLU A 117 47.88 -22.26 27.95
N ALA A 118 49.03 -22.89 27.66
CA ALA A 118 50.12 -23.06 28.63
C ALA A 118 50.85 -21.74 28.94
N ASN A 119 50.80 -20.77 28.01
CA ASN A 119 51.44 -19.46 28.14
C ASN A 119 50.44 -18.28 28.20
N GLY A 120 49.13 -18.55 28.29
CA GLY A 120 48.09 -17.53 28.35
C GLY A 120 47.99 -16.64 27.10
N LYS A 121 48.45 -17.13 25.94
CA LYS A 121 48.46 -16.37 24.68
C LYS A 121 47.11 -16.49 23.96
N THR A 122 46.42 -15.37 23.80
CA THR A 122 45.17 -15.27 23.02
C THR A 122 45.43 -15.45 21.52
N GLY A 123 44.87 -16.50 20.93
CA GLY A 123 44.91 -16.73 19.49
C GLY A 123 43.90 -15.85 18.73
N ASN A 124 44.04 -15.77 17.41
CA ASN A 124 43.05 -15.14 16.53
C ASN A 124 42.56 -16.12 15.45
N ASN A 125 41.30 -15.95 15.04
CA ASN A 125 40.73 -16.57 13.85
C ASN A 125 40.77 -15.55 12.72
N LEU A 126 41.26 -15.94 11.55
CA LEU A 126 41.28 -15.09 10.37
C LEU A 126 40.57 -15.80 9.22
N THR A 127 39.64 -15.10 8.57
CA THR A 127 39.05 -15.54 7.30
C THR A 127 39.68 -14.73 6.17
N ARG A 128 40.23 -15.41 5.16
CA ARG A 128 40.75 -14.78 3.93
C ARG A 128 39.86 -15.15 2.77
N ASN A 129 39.37 -14.15 2.05
CA ASN A 129 38.62 -14.34 0.82
C ASN A 129 39.41 -13.78 -0.36
N PHE A 130 39.30 -14.45 -1.50
CA PHE A 130 39.86 -14.01 -2.77
C PHE A 130 38.77 -14.07 -3.83
N LEU A 131 38.31 -12.90 -4.26
CA LEU A 131 37.33 -12.77 -5.35
C LEU A 131 38.06 -12.75 -6.70
N LEU A 132 37.66 -13.63 -7.61
CA LEU A 132 38.18 -13.72 -8.96
C LEU A 132 37.07 -13.36 -9.96
N THR A 133 37.35 -12.43 -10.87
CA THR A 133 36.39 -11.92 -11.85
C THR A 133 36.90 -12.15 -13.27
N PHE A 134 36.15 -12.89 -14.07
CA PHE A 134 36.35 -13.02 -15.52
C PHE A 134 35.07 -13.54 -16.19
N THR A 135 34.93 -13.29 -17.49
CA THR A 135 33.73 -13.68 -18.25
C THR A 135 33.56 -15.20 -18.23
N GLY A 136 32.37 -15.68 -17.85
CA GLY A 136 32.05 -17.11 -17.79
C GLY A 136 32.69 -17.84 -16.61
N ALA A 137 33.12 -17.15 -15.55
CA ALA A 137 33.81 -17.76 -14.42
C ALA A 137 33.06 -18.92 -13.76
N ARG A 138 31.73 -18.82 -13.60
CA ARG A 138 30.92 -19.90 -13.04
C ARG A 138 30.92 -21.14 -13.92
N GLU A 139 30.79 -20.94 -15.23
CA GLU A 139 30.76 -22.02 -16.22
C GLU A 139 32.12 -22.72 -16.31
N LEU A 140 33.21 -21.95 -16.43
CA LEU A 140 34.56 -22.51 -16.56
C LEU A 140 35.03 -23.23 -15.28
N THR A 141 34.67 -22.75 -14.10
CA THR A 141 35.08 -23.39 -12.83
C THR A 141 34.14 -24.51 -12.39
N GLY A 142 32.93 -24.60 -12.98
CA GLY A 142 31.92 -25.60 -12.62
C GLY A 142 31.35 -25.45 -11.20
N LEU A 143 31.55 -24.30 -10.54
CA LEU A 143 31.11 -24.09 -9.15
C LEU A 143 29.58 -23.96 -9.07
N THR A 144 28.97 -24.80 -8.22
CA THR A 144 27.51 -24.89 -8.02
C THR A 144 27.05 -24.39 -6.66
N ILE A 145 27.97 -24.12 -5.73
CA ILE A 145 27.69 -23.58 -4.40
C ILE A 145 27.68 -22.05 -4.50
N SER A 146 26.60 -21.42 -4.05
CA SER A 146 26.54 -19.95 -3.88
C SER A 146 27.30 -19.56 -2.61
N ALA A 147 27.99 -18.42 -2.60
CA ALA A 147 28.77 -18.02 -1.42
C ALA A 147 27.88 -17.82 -0.18
N ASP A 148 28.18 -18.51 0.93
CA ASP A 148 27.47 -18.40 2.20
C ASP A 148 27.96 -17.22 3.06
N VAL A 149 27.03 -16.65 3.85
CA VAL A 149 27.03 -15.28 4.42
C VAL A 149 28.22 -14.92 5.35
N TRP A 150 28.91 -15.86 6.00
CA TRP A 150 29.95 -15.55 7.01
C TRP A 150 31.29 -15.03 6.42
N GLN A 151 31.43 -14.98 5.11
CA GLN A 151 32.65 -14.54 4.43
C GLN A 151 32.72 -13.02 4.15
N LEU A 152 31.74 -12.22 4.58
CA LEU A 152 31.64 -10.80 4.23
C LEU A 152 31.74 -9.90 5.48
N ASP A 153 32.59 -8.87 5.45
CA ASP A 153 32.60 -7.79 6.46
C ASP A 153 31.35 -6.92 6.26
N PHE A 154 30.48 -6.92 7.26
CA PHE A 154 29.22 -6.20 7.22
C PHE A 154 29.18 -4.96 8.12
N THR A 155 30.26 -4.52 8.78
CA THR A 155 30.16 -3.40 9.73
C THR A 155 29.60 -2.13 9.08
N VAL A 156 30.12 -1.76 7.91
CA VAL A 156 29.60 -0.61 7.13
C VAL A 156 28.18 -0.88 6.65
N ARG A 157 27.85 -2.12 6.28
CA ARG A 157 26.52 -2.49 5.81
C ARG A 157 25.48 -2.45 6.92
N LEU A 158 25.81 -2.88 8.13
CA LEU A 158 24.95 -2.88 9.31
C LEU A 158 24.71 -1.47 9.81
N ASN A 159 25.76 -0.64 9.97
CA ASN A 159 25.59 0.78 10.28
C ASN A 159 24.74 1.49 9.20
N GLY A 160 24.95 1.15 7.93
CA GLY A 160 24.12 1.67 6.84
C GLY A 160 22.69 1.13 6.82
N ILE A 161 22.40 -0.02 7.43
CA ILE A 161 21.05 -0.55 7.62
C ILE A 161 20.36 0.18 8.77
N ASP A 162 21.03 0.35 9.91
CA ASP A 162 20.50 1.08 11.07
C ASP A 162 20.16 2.53 10.69
N GLU A 163 21.06 3.21 9.98
CA GLU A 163 20.82 4.58 9.54
C GLU A 163 19.73 4.65 8.47
N ARG A 164 19.66 3.69 7.54
CA ARG A 164 18.54 3.63 6.59
C ARG A 164 17.21 3.36 7.28
N GLN A 165 17.18 2.50 8.30
CA GLN A 165 15.97 2.23 9.07
C GLN A 165 15.54 3.47 9.85
N ARG A 166 16.49 4.17 10.49
CA ARG A 166 16.23 5.43 11.18
C ARG A 166 15.69 6.49 10.22
N LEU A 167 16.33 6.69 9.07
CA LEU A 167 15.88 7.65 8.06
C LEU A 167 14.52 7.26 7.46
N ALA A 168 14.27 5.98 7.16
CA ALA A 168 12.97 5.53 6.68
C ALA A 168 11.87 5.77 7.73
N ASN A 169 12.16 5.51 9.00
CA ASN A 169 11.26 5.85 10.10
C ASN A 169 11.09 7.37 10.25
N PHE A 170 12.14 8.17 10.02
CA PHE A 170 12.07 9.63 10.06
C PHE A 170 11.23 10.19 8.90
N ASP A 171 11.37 9.65 7.70
CA ASP A 171 10.58 9.99 6.52
C ASP A 171 9.09 9.67 6.71
N ILE A 172 8.80 8.78 7.65
CA ILE A 172 7.49 8.27 7.96
C ILE A 172 6.90 9.00 9.17
N TYR A 173 7.66 9.16 10.24
CA TYR A 173 7.19 9.66 11.53
C TYR A 173 7.49 11.14 11.76
N GLY A 174 8.42 11.72 10.99
CA GLY A 174 8.97 13.06 11.20
C GLY A 174 9.94 13.10 12.38
N GLN A 175 10.19 14.31 12.88
CA GLN A 175 11.10 14.55 14.02
C GLN A 175 10.64 13.83 15.30
N ALA A 176 9.33 13.79 15.57
CA ALA A 176 8.80 13.03 16.68
C ALA A 176 7.34 12.59 16.46
N PHE A 177 7.01 11.38 16.94
CA PHE A 177 5.66 10.81 16.92
C PHE A 177 5.44 9.96 18.18
N PHE A 178 4.25 10.04 18.76
CA PHE A 178 3.88 9.28 19.94
C PHE A 178 2.52 8.65 19.72
N ASP A 179 2.42 7.34 19.94
CA ASP A 179 1.17 6.60 19.75
C ASP A 179 0.33 6.66 21.02
N ALA A 180 -0.93 7.09 20.89
CA ALA A 180 -1.86 7.30 22.00
C ALA A 180 -1.20 8.04 23.20
N ASP A 181 -1.16 7.39 24.37
CA ASP A 181 -0.58 7.93 25.60
C ASP A 181 0.91 7.59 25.78
N GLY A 182 1.56 6.99 24.78
CA GLY A 182 2.98 6.67 24.84
C GLY A 182 3.84 7.90 25.13
N TRP A 183 4.68 7.81 26.17
CA TRP A 183 5.50 8.92 26.66
C TRP A 183 4.70 10.18 27.06
N LEU A 184 3.41 10.06 27.39
CA LEU A 184 2.65 11.16 27.98
C LEU A 184 3.16 11.44 29.40
N LEU A 185 3.58 12.67 29.68
CA LEU A 185 3.97 13.07 31.04
C LEU A 185 2.71 13.41 31.86
N GLN A 186 2.60 12.81 33.04
CA GLN A 186 1.49 13.04 33.96
C GLN A 186 2.01 13.44 35.34
N LYS A 187 1.25 14.29 36.03
CA LYS A 187 1.50 14.64 37.44
C LYS A 187 0.95 13.53 38.33
N THR A 188 1.75 13.02 39.25
CA THR A 188 1.35 12.03 40.25
C THR A 188 1.22 12.70 41.63
N ALA A 189 0.81 11.93 42.65
CA ALA A 189 0.67 12.44 44.02
C ALA A 189 2.02 12.89 44.64
N GLU A 190 3.14 12.34 44.16
CA GLU A 190 4.47 12.54 44.73
C GLU A 190 5.44 13.25 43.76
N ALA A 191 5.26 13.16 42.43
CA ALA A 191 6.13 13.77 41.42
C ALA A 191 5.48 13.81 40.01
N TYR A 192 6.24 13.43 38.97
CA TYR A 192 5.78 13.26 37.60
C TYR A 192 6.17 11.87 37.09
N ALA A 193 5.43 11.33 36.12
CA ALA A 193 5.77 10.06 35.48
C ALA A 193 5.32 10.02 34.03
N PHE A 194 6.09 9.32 33.20
CA PHE A 194 5.73 9.03 31.82
C PHE A 194 4.87 7.77 31.74
N ALA A 195 3.80 7.83 30.97
CA ALA A 195 2.98 6.66 30.67
C ALA A 195 3.69 5.70 29.69
N PRO A 196 3.55 4.37 29.87
CA PRO A 196 4.06 3.38 28.94
C PRO A 196 3.51 3.59 27.53
N GLY A 197 4.26 3.18 26.52
CA GLY A 197 3.81 3.17 25.13
C GLY A 197 4.91 3.50 24.13
N LEU A 198 4.50 3.67 22.87
CA LEU A 198 5.42 3.79 21.75
C LEU A 198 5.68 5.26 21.38
N GLY A 199 6.96 5.60 21.21
CA GLY A 199 7.40 6.86 20.61
C GLY A 199 8.44 6.63 19.50
N TYR A 200 8.55 7.59 18.59
CA TYR A 200 9.66 7.74 17.66
C TYR A 200 10.25 9.13 17.83
N VAL A 201 11.57 9.24 17.93
CA VAL A 201 12.30 10.52 18.01
C VAL A 201 13.48 10.45 17.06
N GLY A 202 13.58 11.41 16.14
CA GLY A 202 14.61 11.40 15.09
C GLY A 202 14.65 10.11 14.27
N GLY A 203 13.52 9.40 14.14
CA GLY A 203 13.43 8.10 13.45
C GLY A 203 13.84 6.87 14.28
N ILE A 204 14.30 7.04 15.52
CA ILE A 204 14.59 5.93 16.43
C ILE A 204 13.32 5.52 17.18
N ARG A 205 13.01 4.22 17.18
CA ARG A 205 11.83 3.65 17.84
C ARG A 205 12.07 3.48 19.34
N ALA A 206 11.52 4.35 20.16
CA ALA A 206 11.61 4.34 21.62
C ALA A 206 10.31 3.80 22.25
N ALA A 207 10.26 2.49 22.51
CA ALA A 207 9.15 1.87 23.23
C ALA A 207 9.42 1.86 24.74
N LEU A 208 8.50 2.42 25.52
CA LEU A 208 8.54 2.40 26.97
C LEU A 208 7.60 1.31 27.49
N ALA A 209 8.17 0.27 28.11
CA ALA A 209 7.40 -0.89 28.56
C ALA A 209 6.59 -0.63 29.85
N GLU A 210 7.14 0.16 30.77
CA GLU A 210 6.56 0.45 32.08
C GLU A 210 6.69 1.95 32.40
N SER A 211 5.93 2.43 33.38
CA SER A 211 5.92 3.86 33.69
C SER A 211 7.29 4.31 34.19
N LEU A 212 7.82 5.40 33.59
CA LEU A 212 9.11 5.95 33.94
C LEU A 212 8.94 7.18 34.83
N PRO A 213 9.38 7.15 36.11
CA PRO A 213 9.31 8.32 36.98
C PRO A 213 10.25 9.43 36.52
N LEU A 214 9.80 10.68 36.66
CA LEU A 214 10.57 11.90 36.43
C LEU A 214 10.64 12.69 37.75
N ALA A 215 11.86 12.94 38.23
CA ALA A 215 12.07 13.72 39.44
C ALA A 215 11.47 15.14 39.30
N ALA A 216 10.77 15.59 40.33
CA ALA A 216 10.17 16.92 40.33
C ALA A 216 11.27 18.01 40.33
N PRO A 217 11.22 18.99 39.41
CA PRO A 217 12.10 20.14 39.50
C PRO A 217 11.83 20.91 40.79
N GLU A 218 12.86 21.50 41.41
CA GLU A 218 12.66 22.44 42.50
C GLU A 218 11.74 23.59 42.06
N SER A 219 10.86 24.04 42.95
CA SER A 219 9.85 25.07 42.63
C SER A 219 10.46 26.38 42.11
N ALA A 220 11.67 26.73 42.55
CA ALA A 220 12.42 27.89 42.09
C ALA A 220 12.85 27.80 40.61
N ASN A 221 12.86 26.60 40.03
CA ASN A 221 13.29 26.34 38.65
C ASN A 221 12.11 26.22 37.67
N LEU A 222 10.86 26.35 38.11
CA LEU A 222 9.69 26.31 37.24
C LEU A 222 9.43 27.68 36.56
N PRO A 223 8.89 27.71 35.32
CA PRO A 223 8.49 26.57 34.50
C PRO A 223 9.68 25.89 33.79
N GLN A 224 9.54 24.61 33.40
CA GLN A 224 10.57 23.83 32.69
C GLN A 224 10.00 23.16 31.44
N LYS A 225 10.81 23.07 30.38
CA LYS A 225 10.55 22.21 29.21
C LYS A 225 11.09 20.82 29.48
N VAL A 226 10.31 19.81 29.10
CA VAL A 226 10.69 18.40 29.18
C VAL A 226 10.91 17.88 27.78
N TRP A 227 12.14 17.47 27.50
CA TRP A 227 12.56 16.86 26.25
C TRP A 227 12.79 15.37 26.45
N LEU A 228 12.57 14.59 25.39
CA LEU A 228 12.98 13.19 25.31
C LEU A 228 14.20 13.10 24.41
N ASP A 229 15.33 12.63 24.95
CA ASP A 229 16.59 12.40 24.25
C ASP A 229 16.73 10.90 23.94
N VAL A 230 16.96 10.56 22.67
CA VAL A 230 16.97 9.18 22.17
C VAL A 230 18.21 8.93 21.32
N CYS A 231 18.91 7.82 21.57
CA CYS A 231 20.08 7.39 20.79
C CYS A 231 20.14 5.87 20.61
N LEU A 232 20.99 5.42 19.68
CA LEU A 232 21.33 4.01 19.47
C LEU A 232 22.71 3.70 20.07
N LYS A 233 22.72 3.32 21.35
CA LYS A 233 23.93 3.08 22.13
C LYS A 233 24.52 1.72 21.85
N HIS A 234 25.85 1.66 21.75
CA HIS A 234 26.55 0.39 21.62
C HIS A 234 26.43 -0.43 22.90
N THR A 235 25.93 -1.65 22.77
CA THR A 235 25.86 -2.63 23.86
C THR A 235 26.36 -3.97 23.34
N GLY A 236 27.63 -4.31 23.65
CA GLY A 236 28.28 -5.49 23.09
C GLY A 236 28.42 -5.40 21.57
N SER A 237 27.87 -6.39 20.85
CA SER A 237 27.86 -6.42 19.38
C SER A 237 26.59 -5.81 18.76
N ASP A 238 25.74 -5.14 19.56
CA ASP A 238 24.44 -4.61 19.14
C ASP A 238 24.31 -3.10 19.37
N ARG A 239 23.29 -2.50 18.74
CA ARG A 239 22.83 -1.12 18.93
C ARG A 239 21.47 -1.13 19.62
N VAL A 240 21.45 -0.70 20.88
CA VAL A 240 20.24 -0.69 21.69
C VAL A 240 19.72 0.73 21.84
N VAL A 241 18.41 0.90 21.77
CA VAL A 241 17.76 2.19 21.98
C VAL A 241 17.87 2.60 23.44
N GLU A 242 18.40 3.79 23.69
CA GLU A 242 18.37 4.46 24.99
C GLU A 242 17.51 5.72 24.85
N ALA A 243 16.54 5.91 25.74
CA ALA A 243 15.63 7.05 25.75
C ALA A 243 15.56 7.64 27.16
N SER A 244 15.96 8.91 27.30
CA SER A 244 16.12 9.58 28.59
C SER A 244 15.43 10.96 28.59
N PRO A 245 14.61 11.28 29.61
CA PRO A 245 14.05 12.62 29.76
C PRO A 245 15.11 13.67 30.15
N MET A 246 14.95 14.89 29.65
CA MET A 246 15.81 16.04 29.96
C MET A 246 14.97 17.27 30.33
N LEU A 247 15.34 17.94 31.42
CA LEU A 247 14.71 19.19 31.86
C LEU A 247 15.56 20.38 31.43
N THR A 248 14.92 21.38 30.83
CA THR A 248 15.60 22.62 30.40
C THR A 248 14.77 23.87 30.70
N PRO A 249 15.39 25.01 31.06
CA PRO A 249 14.69 26.27 31.23
C PRO A 249 13.95 26.68 29.93
N PRO A 250 12.83 27.43 30.02
CA PRO A 250 11.97 27.71 28.87
C PRO A 250 12.66 28.47 27.74
N ALA A 251 13.61 29.34 28.09
CA ALA A 251 14.37 30.19 27.18
C ALA A 251 15.61 29.50 26.57
N ALA A 252 15.98 28.29 27.00
CA ALA A 252 17.13 27.58 26.46
C ALA A 252 16.77 26.97 25.08
N PRO A 253 17.43 27.36 23.98
CA PRO A 253 17.31 26.65 22.72
C PRO A 253 18.03 25.30 22.85
N LEU A 254 17.38 24.22 22.43
CA LEU A 254 17.98 22.89 22.35
C LEU A 254 17.85 22.39 20.91
N ALA A 255 18.96 21.95 20.33
CA ALA A 255 18.96 21.38 18.99
C ALA A 255 18.27 20.01 18.99
N ASP A 256 17.51 19.76 17.93
CA ASP A 256 16.76 18.51 17.69
C ASP A 256 17.68 17.29 17.48
N SER A 257 18.97 17.51 17.21
CA SER A 257 20.00 16.48 17.23
C SER A 257 21.35 17.06 17.62
N ALA A 258 22.18 16.24 18.28
CA ALA A 258 23.55 16.61 18.64
C ALA A 258 24.41 15.36 18.86
N ALA A 259 25.70 15.47 18.56
CA ALA A 259 26.71 14.52 18.99
C ALA A 259 26.98 14.67 20.49
N ASP A 260 27.20 13.57 21.21
CA ASP A 260 27.89 13.62 22.49
C ASP A 260 29.42 13.72 22.31
N GLU A 261 30.17 13.76 23.41
CA GLU A 261 31.63 13.84 23.43
C GLU A 261 32.32 12.62 22.79
N THR A 262 31.61 11.50 22.65
CA THR A 262 32.09 10.26 22.03
C THR A 262 31.79 10.19 20.53
N GLY A 263 31.03 11.16 20.00
CA GLY A 263 30.56 11.19 18.63
C GLY A 263 29.28 10.37 18.39
N LEU A 264 28.61 9.89 19.45
CA LEU A 264 27.30 9.24 19.33
C LEU A 264 26.22 10.30 19.06
N MET A 265 25.38 10.06 18.05
CA MET A 265 24.26 10.97 17.76
C MET A 265 23.08 10.73 18.68
N HIS A 266 22.59 11.82 19.26
CA HIS A 266 21.35 11.92 20.01
C HIS A 266 20.32 12.71 19.22
N TYR A 267 19.06 12.30 19.31
CA TYR A 267 17.91 12.97 18.71
C TYR A 267 16.92 13.33 19.80
N ARG A 268 16.34 14.53 19.70
CA ARG A 268 15.56 15.14 20.79
C ARG A 268 14.19 15.59 20.32
N ALA A 269 13.22 15.48 21.22
CA ALA A 269 11.85 15.93 20.99
C ALA A 269 11.26 16.61 22.23
N LEU A 270 10.60 17.75 22.06
CA LEU A 270 9.86 18.40 23.14
C LEU A 270 8.56 17.62 23.39
N VAL A 271 8.38 17.10 24.60
CA VAL A 271 7.23 16.24 24.94
C VAL A 271 6.27 16.90 25.91
N ALA A 272 6.75 17.78 26.80
CA ALA A 272 5.88 18.47 27.74
C ALA A 272 6.48 19.79 28.24
N ARG A 273 5.65 20.59 28.89
CA ARG A 273 6.07 21.72 29.72
C ARG A 273 5.43 21.60 31.09
N ILE A 274 6.25 21.73 32.13
CA ILE A 274 5.79 21.84 33.52
C ILE A 274 5.67 23.34 33.81
N GLU A 275 4.44 23.78 34.11
CA GLU A 275 4.13 25.19 34.33
C GLU A 275 4.53 25.65 35.74
N ALA A 276 4.46 26.95 36.00
CA ALA A 276 4.85 27.54 37.29
C ALA A 276 3.99 27.03 38.48
N ASP A 277 2.74 26.64 38.24
CA ASP A 277 1.85 26.02 39.22
C ASP A 277 2.05 24.49 39.35
N GLY A 278 3.02 23.95 38.61
CA GLY A 278 3.33 22.53 38.54
C GLY A 278 2.32 21.70 37.76
N SER A 279 1.39 22.30 37.01
CA SER A 279 0.56 21.61 36.02
C SER A 279 1.40 21.18 34.81
N VAL A 280 0.94 20.17 34.07
CA VAL A 280 1.64 19.63 32.89
C VAL A 280 0.87 19.96 31.63
N THR A 281 1.53 20.64 30.71
CA THR A 281 1.06 20.86 29.35
C THR A 281 1.69 19.81 28.43
N ASP A 282 0.87 18.97 27.80
CA ASP A 282 1.32 18.03 26.76
C ASP A 282 1.72 18.81 25.50
N LEU A 283 2.97 18.64 25.07
CA LEU A 283 3.54 19.27 23.88
C LEU A 283 3.97 18.24 22.83
N ARG A 284 3.64 16.96 23.03
CA ARG A 284 3.91 15.91 22.04
C ARG A 284 3.25 16.29 20.71
N PRO A 285 3.94 16.15 19.57
CA PRO A 285 3.35 16.42 18.26
C PRO A 285 2.12 15.55 18.04
N ARG A 286 0.96 16.18 17.90
CA ARG A 286 -0.28 15.47 17.56
C ARG A 286 -0.30 15.23 16.07
N LYS A 287 -0.08 13.98 15.71
CA LYS A 287 -0.24 13.50 14.35
C LYS A 287 -1.58 12.78 14.29
N ASN A 288 -2.50 13.28 13.48
CA ASN A 288 -3.77 12.58 13.25
C ASN A 288 -3.42 11.19 12.71
N ALA A 289 -3.81 10.14 13.45
CA ALA A 289 -3.46 8.76 13.13
C ALA A 289 -3.87 8.45 11.68
N GLY A 290 -2.90 8.15 10.81
CA GLY A 290 -3.18 7.67 9.45
C GLY A 290 -2.21 8.11 8.35
N ILE A 291 -1.46 9.21 8.50
CA ILE A 291 -0.57 9.71 7.41
C ILE A 291 0.86 9.83 7.90
N LEU A 292 1.80 9.27 7.16
CA LEU A 292 3.23 9.39 7.38
C LEU A 292 3.74 10.58 6.52
N PRO A 293 4.14 11.74 7.08
CA PRO A 293 4.55 12.91 6.33
C PRO A 293 5.97 12.71 5.82
N ILE A 294 6.13 12.80 4.50
CA ILE A 294 7.42 12.84 3.83
C ILE A 294 8.05 14.23 4.07
N PRO A 295 9.25 14.33 4.69
CA PRO A 295 9.92 15.60 4.93
C PRO A 295 10.37 16.28 3.63
N GLY A 296 10.12 17.58 3.49
CA GLY A 296 10.63 18.39 2.37
C GLY A 296 9.73 18.44 1.13
N VAL A 297 8.59 17.77 1.16
CA VAL A 297 7.47 18.06 0.25
C VAL A 297 6.52 18.94 1.05
N ASP A 298 6.56 20.27 0.84
CA ASP A 298 5.37 21.08 1.11
C ASP A 298 4.24 20.35 0.40
N GLY A 299 3.32 19.77 1.18
CA GLY A 299 2.36 18.80 0.70
C GLY A 299 1.81 19.28 -0.63
N VAL A 300 1.97 18.47 -1.69
CA VAL A 300 1.56 18.84 -3.05
C VAL A 300 0.12 19.33 -2.95
N THR A 301 -0.03 20.64 -2.92
CA THR A 301 -1.33 21.26 -2.80
C THR A 301 -1.80 21.32 -4.24
N ILE A 302 -2.52 20.28 -4.68
CA ILE A 302 -3.25 20.38 -5.94
C ILE A 302 -4.39 21.33 -5.65
N ILE A 303 -4.15 22.62 -5.89
CA ILE A 303 -5.16 23.66 -5.81
C ILE A 303 -5.98 23.53 -7.10
N ASN A 304 -7.27 23.19 -7.00
CA ASN A 304 -8.18 23.45 -8.11
C ASN A 304 -8.36 24.99 -8.25
N ASN A 305 -8.97 25.47 -9.34
CA ASN A 305 -9.12 26.91 -9.62
C ASN A 305 -9.88 27.72 -8.52
N ASN A 306 -10.33 27.08 -7.43
CA ASN A 306 -11.10 27.67 -6.35
C ASN A 306 -10.38 27.62 -4.98
N ASN A 307 -9.06 27.46 -4.92
CA ASN A 307 -8.27 27.57 -3.68
C ASN A 307 -8.61 26.55 -2.56
N THR A 308 -9.13 25.37 -2.91
CA THR A 308 -9.36 24.28 -1.94
C THR A 308 -8.20 23.27 -1.95
N LEU A 309 -7.73 22.89 -0.75
CA LEU A 309 -6.64 21.95 -0.51
C LEU A 309 -7.08 20.51 -0.85
N ILE A 310 -6.43 19.84 -1.80
CA ILE A 310 -6.63 18.41 -2.06
C ILE A 310 -5.59 17.62 -1.26
N VAL A 311 -6.02 16.99 -0.17
CA VAL A 311 -5.23 16.00 0.59
C VAL A 311 -5.25 14.68 -0.21
N PRO A 312 -4.14 13.91 -0.31
CA PRO A 312 -4.21 12.57 -0.89
C PRO A 312 -5.17 11.73 -0.04
N ASP A 313 -6.19 11.12 -0.65
CA ASP A 313 -7.22 10.36 0.06
C ASP A 313 -6.58 9.22 0.88
N VAL A 314 -6.38 9.45 2.18
CA VAL A 314 -5.98 8.41 3.12
C VAL A 314 -7.24 7.69 3.56
N TYR A 315 -7.53 6.62 2.83
CA TYR A 315 -8.65 5.75 3.10
C TYR A 315 -8.41 4.90 4.35
N VAL A 316 -9.31 4.97 5.32
CA VAL A 316 -9.36 4.04 6.45
C VAL A 316 -9.89 2.70 5.96
N ARG A 317 -9.11 1.63 6.10
CA ARG A 317 -9.56 0.28 5.71
C ARG A 317 -10.60 -0.24 6.71
N LEU A 318 -11.77 -0.63 6.22
CA LEU A 318 -12.82 -1.22 7.05
C LEU A 318 -12.42 -2.60 7.55
N ALA A 319 -12.66 -2.83 8.85
CA ALA A 319 -12.48 -4.12 9.51
C ALA A 319 -13.76 -4.95 9.60
N ALA A 320 -14.92 -4.33 9.35
CA ALA A 320 -16.25 -4.95 9.34
C ALA A 320 -17.21 -4.12 8.46
N ASP A 321 -18.40 -4.66 8.22
CA ASP A 321 -19.49 -3.91 7.59
C ASP A 321 -19.83 -2.66 8.41
N MET A 322 -20.22 -1.58 7.73
CA MET A 322 -20.48 -0.29 8.34
C MET A 322 -21.84 0.25 7.89
N THR A 323 -22.55 0.92 8.79
CA THR A 323 -23.80 1.61 8.45
C THR A 323 -23.61 3.12 8.62
N VAL A 324 -24.06 3.89 7.64
CA VAL A 324 -24.14 5.35 7.67
C VAL A 324 -25.61 5.76 7.57
N TYR A 325 -26.09 6.52 8.55
CA TYR A 325 -27.47 6.94 8.67
C TYR A 325 -27.71 8.30 8.04
N VAL A 326 -28.80 8.42 7.28
CA VAL A 326 -29.25 9.65 6.60
C VAL A 326 -30.69 9.94 6.99
N SER A 327 -30.99 11.19 7.34
CA SER A 327 -32.35 11.66 7.68
C SER A 327 -32.57 13.08 7.19
N ILE A 328 -33.78 13.42 6.72
CA ILE A 328 -34.17 14.80 6.37
C ILE A 328 -34.02 15.80 7.54
N SER A 329 -34.04 15.31 8.78
CA SER A 329 -33.84 16.08 10.01
C SER A 329 -32.39 16.05 10.51
N GLY A 330 -31.47 15.40 9.78
CA GLY A 330 -30.07 15.28 10.14
C GLY A 330 -29.25 16.54 9.87
N ASP A 331 -27.94 16.42 10.08
CA ASP A 331 -26.96 17.48 9.82
C ASP A 331 -25.75 16.89 9.07
N ASP A 332 -25.34 17.50 7.96
CA ASP A 332 -24.19 17.05 7.16
C ASP A 332 -22.84 17.22 7.88
N GLY A 333 -22.80 17.98 9.00
CA GLY A 333 -21.68 18.01 9.94
C GLY A 333 -21.55 16.76 10.81
N ASN A 334 -22.60 15.93 10.91
CA ASN A 334 -22.58 14.71 11.71
C ASN A 334 -21.70 13.63 11.10
N ASN A 335 -21.25 12.70 11.95
CA ASN A 335 -20.46 11.59 11.45
C ASN A 335 -21.30 10.52 10.72
N GLY A 336 -22.61 10.48 10.96
CA GLY A 336 -23.54 9.52 10.35
C GLY A 336 -23.41 8.09 10.87
N LEU A 337 -22.56 7.80 11.87
CA LEU A 337 -22.28 6.44 12.32
C LEU A 337 -23.29 5.90 13.35
N THR A 338 -24.23 6.74 13.78
CA THR A 338 -25.30 6.37 14.72
C THR A 338 -26.64 6.91 14.23
N PRO A 339 -27.76 6.26 14.58
CA PRO A 339 -29.10 6.76 14.23
C PRO A 339 -29.42 8.14 14.85
N ASP A 340 -28.82 8.48 15.99
CA ASP A 340 -29.08 9.73 16.72
C ASP A 340 -28.33 10.94 16.14
N ALA A 341 -27.28 10.69 15.35
CA ALA A 341 -26.52 11.72 14.65
C ALA A 341 -26.44 11.41 13.14
N PRO A 342 -27.59 11.39 12.42
CA PRO A 342 -27.62 11.08 11.00
C PRO A 342 -27.11 12.27 10.18
N MET A 343 -26.56 11.98 9.01
CA MET A 343 -26.26 12.99 8.00
C MET A 343 -27.57 13.48 7.37
N ARG A 344 -27.60 14.68 6.81
CA ARG A 344 -28.82 15.23 6.22
C ARG A 344 -29.05 14.74 4.80
N THR A 345 -27.98 14.66 4.01
CA THR A 345 -28.05 14.39 2.57
C THR A 345 -27.43 13.04 2.20
N VAL A 346 -28.04 12.37 1.22
CA VAL A 346 -27.57 11.10 0.66
C VAL A 346 -26.23 11.30 -0.05
N GLN A 347 -26.07 12.40 -0.79
CA GLN A 347 -24.83 12.70 -1.51
C GLN A 347 -23.65 12.89 -0.55
N MET A 348 -23.84 13.58 0.58
CA MET A 348 -22.75 13.79 1.54
C MET A 348 -22.35 12.48 2.22
N ALA A 349 -23.31 11.62 2.57
CA ALA A 349 -23.02 10.29 3.12
C ALA A 349 -22.19 9.45 2.13
N LEU A 350 -22.57 9.43 0.85
CA LEU A 350 -21.82 8.74 -0.19
C LEU A 350 -20.42 9.31 -0.38
N ASN A 351 -20.28 10.64 -0.48
CA ASN A 351 -19.00 11.32 -0.65
C ASN A 351 -18.06 11.05 0.52
N LYS A 352 -18.60 11.05 1.75
CA LYS A 352 -17.83 10.75 2.95
C LYS A 352 -17.31 9.32 2.93
N VAL A 353 -18.19 8.35 2.65
CA VAL A 353 -17.77 6.94 2.55
C VAL A 353 -16.69 6.78 1.48
N SER A 354 -16.91 7.37 0.30
CA SER A 354 -16.03 7.18 -0.85
C SER A 354 -14.70 7.90 -0.76
N SER A 355 -14.58 8.97 0.03
CA SER A 355 -13.34 9.74 0.23
C SER A 355 -12.57 9.30 1.48
N SER A 356 -13.26 8.71 2.47
CA SER A 356 -12.66 8.42 3.78
C SER A 356 -12.32 6.95 3.99
N TYR A 357 -12.90 6.01 3.24
CA TYR A 357 -12.76 4.58 3.52
C TYR A 357 -12.34 3.72 2.32
N ASN A 358 -11.60 2.65 2.64
CA ASN A 358 -11.37 1.50 1.76
C ASN A 358 -12.19 0.34 2.31
N LEU A 359 -13.20 -0.09 1.54
CA LEU A 359 -14.17 -1.07 1.97
C LEU A 359 -13.58 -2.48 2.07
N GLY A 360 -12.47 -2.77 1.37
CA GLY A 360 -11.90 -4.12 1.31
C GLY A 360 -12.93 -5.10 0.75
N THR A 361 -13.41 -6.02 1.59
CA THR A 361 -14.43 -7.02 1.25
C THR A 361 -15.80 -6.71 1.89
N HIS A 362 -15.91 -5.62 2.63
CA HIS A 362 -17.07 -5.30 3.47
C HIS A 362 -18.12 -4.49 2.73
N ILE A 363 -19.36 -4.57 3.23
CA ILE A 363 -20.49 -3.79 2.73
C ILE A 363 -20.68 -2.55 3.59
N VAL A 364 -20.85 -1.40 2.93
CA VAL A 364 -21.29 -0.17 3.60
C VAL A 364 -22.76 0.08 3.28
N THR A 365 -23.59 0.13 4.31
CA THR A 365 -25.02 0.42 4.19
C THR A 365 -25.27 1.91 4.40
N ILE A 366 -25.76 2.61 3.38
CA ILE A 366 -26.35 3.94 3.54
C ILE A 366 -27.83 3.75 3.89
N ASN A 367 -28.15 3.85 5.17
CA ASN A 367 -29.51 3.67 5.69
C ASN A 367 -30.25 5.00 5.69
N ILE A 368 -31.27 5.12 4.85
CA ILE A 368 -32.02 6.34 4.61
C ILE A 368 -33.37 6.27 5.32
N ALA A 369 -33.56 7.15 6.30
CA ALA A 369 -34.81 7.29 7.04
C ALA A 369 -35.96 7.79 6.12
N PRO A 370 -37.23 7.59 6.51
CA PRO A 370 -38.38 8.09 5.76
C PRO A 370 -38.29 9.59 5.45
N GLY A 371 -38.65 9.97 4.22
CA GLY A 371 -38.60 11.35 3.76
C GLY A 371 -38.39 11.49 2.26
N THR A 372 -38.50 12.74 1.80
CA THR A 372 -38.24 13.12 0.41
C THR A 372 -36.95 13.91 0.32
N TYR A 373 -35.94 13.30 -0.29
CA TYR A 373 -34.60 13.87 -0.50
C TYR A 373 -34.55 14.46 -1.91
N ALA A 374 -34.82 15.77 -1.99
CA ALA A 374 -34.87 16.54 -3.25
C ALA A 374 -33.45 16.93 -3.75
N GLU A 375 -32.52 15.98 -3.72
CA GLU A 375 -31.13 16.14 -4.16
C GLU A 375 -30.83 15.18 -5.31
N ARG A 376 -30.00 15.62 -6.27
CA ARG A 376 -29.50 14.74 -7.32
C ARG A 376 -28.30 13.94 -6.82
N VAL A 377 -28.42 12.62 -6.79
CA VAL A 377 -27.38 11.74 -6.27
C VAL A 377 -26.49 11.20 -7.40
N ARG A 378 -25.20 11.47 -7.28
CA ARG A 378 -24.12 10.85 -8.06
C ARG A 378 -23.45 9.80 -7.19
N LEU A 379 -23.40 8.57 -7.70
CA LEU A 379 -22.77 7.43 -7.07
C LEU A 379 -21.25 7.51 -7.34
N PRO A 380 -20.42 7.87 -6.33
CA PRO A 380 -18.99 8.08 -6.53
C PRO A 380 -18.22 6.77 -6.73
N ARG A 381 -16.98 6.87 -7.20
CA ARG A 381 -16.04 5.74 -7.11
C ARG A 381 -15.58 5.62 -5.67
N TYR A 382 -15.41 4.40 -5.17
CA TYR A 382 -14.84 4.10 -3.86
C TYR A 382 -13.74 3.03 -3.97
N GLN A 383 -12.89 2.90 -2.95
CA GLN A 383 -11.86 1.86 -2.90
C GLN A 383 -12.42 0.59 -2.27
N ALA A 384 -12.27 -0.54 -2.96
CA ALA A 384 -12.64 -1.85 -2.45
C ALA A 384 -11.87 -2.95 -3.18
N SER A 385 -11.78 -4.14 -2.58
CA SER A 385 -11.39 -5.38 -3.25
C SER A 385 -12.63 -6.07 -3.85
N THR A 386 -13.60 -6.40 -3.01
CA THR A 386 -14.91 -6.96 -3.39
C THR A 386 -16.08 -6.34 -2.64
N GLY A 387 -15.80 -5.42 -1.71
CA GLY A 387 -16.80 -4.67 -0.95
C GLY A 387 -17.63 -3.76 -1.84
N SER A 388 -18.79 -3.35 -1.33
CA SER A 388 -19.74 -2.53 -2.09
C SER A 388 -20.56 -1.61 -1.19
N ILE A 389 -21.21 -0.61 -1.79
CA ILE A 389 -22.14 0.26 -1.08
C ILE A 389 -23.59 -0.16 -1.37
N SER A 390 -24.37 -0.37 -0.32
CA SER A 390 -25.80 -0.65 -0.36
C SER A 390 -26.59 0.54 0.13
N ILE A 391 -27.46 1.10 -0.71
CA ILE A 391 -28.36 2.20 -0.37
C ILE A 391 -29.73 1.62 -0.03
N VAL A 392 -30.17 1.79 1.21
CA VAL A 392 -31.36 1.13 1.75
C VAL A 392 -32.32 2.19 2.29
N GLY A 393 -33.55 2.20 1.79
CA GLY A 393 -34.64 3.02 2.34
C GLY A 393 -35.55 2.26 3.28
N SER A 394 -36.61 2.93 3.73
CA SER A 394 -37.62 2.37 4.64
C SER A 394 -38.88 1.86 3.91
N GLY A 395 -38.82 1.72 2.59
CA GLY A 395 -39.92 1.30 1.72
C GLY A 395 -40.20 2.30 0.59
N ILE A 396 -40.72 1.79 -0.53
CA ILE A 396 -40.97 2.58 -1.75
C ILE A 396 -41.93 3.77 -1.52
N ASP A 397 -42.85 3.70 -0.56
CA ASP A 397 -43.78 4.79 -0.24
C ASP A 397 -43.29 5.70 0.90
N SER A 398 -42.21 5.31 1.58
CA SER A 398 -41.66 6.03 2.75
C SER A 398 -40.40 6.83 2.42
N THR A 399 -39.55 6.33 1.52
CA THR A 399 -38.27 6.96 1.18
C THR A 399 -38.23 7.30 -0.31
N ILE A 400 -38.11 8.58 -0.63
CA ILE A 400 -38.04 9.08 -2.01
C ILE A 400 -36.71 9.84 -2.19
N VAL A 401 -35.89 9.43 -3.16
CA VAL A 401 -34.62 10.11 -3.51
C VAL A 401 -34.67 10.56 -4.97
N ALA A 402 -34.32 11.82 -5.24
CA ALA A 402 -34.52 12.43 -6.55
C ALA A 402 -33.32 12.23 -7.51
N GLY A 403 -33.35 11.18 -8.32
CA GLY A 403 -32.41 10.98 -9.42
C GLY A 403 -31.07 10.41 -8.94
N MET A 404 -30.70 9.27 -9.50
CA MET A 404 -29.43 8.58 -9.21
C MET A 404 -28.66 8.37 -10.51
N SER A 405 -27.33 8.53 -10.45
CA SER A 405 -26.45 8.30 -11.58
C SER A 405 -25.15 7.61 -11.19
N LEU A 406 -24.69 6.65 -11.98
CA LEU A 406 -23.38 6.02 -11.85
C LEU A 406 -22.62 6.15 -13.19
N ASP A 407 -21.55 6.95 -13.16
CA ASP A 407 -20.73 7.25 -14.33
C ASP A 407 -19.29 6.72 -14.23
N VAL A 408 -19.04 5.86 -13.26
CA VAL A 408 -17.73 5.27 -12.96
C VAL A 408 -17.87 3.77 -12.77
N ASP A 409 -16.77 3.06 -12.96
CA ASP A 409 -16.72 1.63 -12.67
C ASP A 409 -16.72 1.40 -11.15
N ALA A 410 -17.91 1.10 -10.61
CA ALA A 410 -18.17 0.74 -9.21
C ALA A 410 -19.44 -0.12 -9.13
N THR A 411 -19.66 -0.79 -8.00
CA THR A 411 -20.86 -1.62 -7.77
C THR A 411 -21.73 -1.04 -6.66
N TYR A 412 -23.03 -0.90 -6.91
CA TYR A 412 -24.00 -0.43 -5.93
C TYR A 412 -25.21 -1.36 -5.85
N SER A 413 -25.84 -1.44 -4.67
CA SER A 413 -27.22 -1.89 -4.56
C SER A 413 -28.13 -0.77 -4.07
N ILE A 414 -29.37 -0.76 -4.57
CA ILE A 414 -30.44 0.15 -4.12
C ILE A 414 -31.60 -0.73 -3.69
N THR A 415 -32.13 -0.51 -2.49
CA THR A 415 -33.16 -1.37 -1.92
C THR A 415 -34.20 -0.59 -1.13
N ASP A 416 -35.48 -0.98 -1.26
CA ASP A 416 -36.61 -0.47 -0.47
C ASP A 416 -36.79 1.05 -0.53
N LEU A 417 -36.72 1.67 -1.72
CA LEU A 417 -36.96 3.10 -1.90
C LEU A 417 -37.52 3.47 -3.29
N THR A 418 -38.10 4.67 -3.39
CA THR A 418 -38.41 5.30 -4.67
C THR A 418 -37.24 6.13 -5.16
N VAL A 419 -36.79 5.89 -6.40
CA VAL A 419 -35.94 6.80 -7.15
C VAL A 419 -36.85 7.64 -8.06
N SER A 420 -37.04 8.91 -7.72
CA SER A 420 -37.84 9.85 -8.51
C SER A 420 -36.99 10.54 -9.57
N ALA A 421 -37.56 10.90 -10.72
CA ALA A 421 -36.86 11.71 -11.70
C ALA A 421 -36.55 13.11 -11.16
N TYR A 422 -35.31 13.58 -11.33
CA TYR A 422 -34.92 14.92 -10.91
C TYR A 422 -35.48 15.99 -11.87
N ALA A 423 -36.58 16.64 -11.47
CA ALA A 423 -37.39 17.50 -12.34
C ALA A 423 -36.69 18.77 -12.86
N GLN A 424 -35.59 19.21 -12.25
CA GLN A 424 -34.87 20.43 -12.65
C GLN A 424 -33.86 20.21 -13.80
N GLN A 425 -33.84 19.02 -14.40
CA GLN A 425 -32.89 18.66 -15.45
C GLN A 425 -33.53 18.62 -16.85
N ILE A 426 -32.76 19.04 -17.87
CA ILE A 426 -33.19 19.09 -19.28
C ILE A 426 -33.66 17.71 -19.77
N ASN A 427 -32.85 16.68 -19.50
CA ASN A 427 -33.15 15.28 -19.78
C ASN A 427 -33.23 14.54 -18.44
N PRO A 428 -34.41 14.46 -17.82
CA PRO A 428 -34.57 13.93 -16.47
C PRO A 428 -34.56 12.40 -16.50
N TRP A 429 -33.96 11.80 -15.48
CA TRP A 429 -33.97 10.36 -15.28
C TRP A 429 -34.20 9.98 -13.83
N CYS A 430 -34.73 8.77 -13.61
CA CYS A 430 -34.75 8.20 -12.26
C CYS A 430 -33.38 7.59 -11.97
N LEU A 431 -32.94 6.60 -12.76
CA LEU A 431 -31.64 5.96 -12.63
C LEU A 431 -30.93 5.93 -13.99
N ALA A 432 -29.71 6.48 -14.04
CA ALA A 432 -28.81 6.40 -15.18
C ALA A 432 -27.50 5.69 -14.80
N VAL A 433 -27.09 4.69 -15.58
CA VAL A 433 -25.84 3.95 -15.35
C VAL A 433 -25.07 3.90 -16.65
N SER A 434 -23.95 4.61 -16.72
CA SER A 434 -23.08 4.66 -17.90
C SER A 434 -21.81 3.81 -17.75
N SER A 435 -21.43 3.47 -16.52
CA SER A 435 -20.32 2.57 -16.19
C SER A 435 -20.62 1.82 -14.90
N GLY A 436 -19.99 0.67 -14.68
CA GLY A 436 -20.19 -0.13 -13.48
C GLY A 436 -21.57 -0.81 -13.41
N ARG A 437 -21.99 -1.17 -12.20
CA ARG A 437 -23.20 -1.97 -11.96
C ARG A 437 -24.06 -1.42 -10.83
N VAL A 438 -25.37 -1.37 -11.06
CA VAL A 438 -26.36 -1.07 -10.02
C VAL A 438 -27.41 -2.19 -9.95
N ALA A 439 -27.55 -2.81 -8.78
CA ALA A 439 -28.57 -3.80 -8.51
C ALA A 439 -29.72 -3.22 -7.67
N CYS A 440 -30.90 -3.12 -8.26
CA CYS A 440 -32.09 -2.59 -7.61
C CYS A 440 -33.01 -3.74 -7.15
N ARG A 441 -33.48 -3.65 -5.90
CA ARG A 441 -34.42 -4.61 -5.30
C ARG A 441 -35.52 -3.86 -4.57
N ASN A 442 -36.79 -4.23 -4.77
CA ASN A 442 -37.91 -3.59 -4.05
C ASN A 442 -37.91 -2.06 -4.24
N CYS A 443 -37.70 -1.60 -5.48
CA CYS A 443 -37.58 -0.18 -5.82
C CYS A 443 -38.73 0.31 -6.69
N LYS A 444 -39.05 1.59 -6.57
CA LYS A 444 -39.98 2.29 -7.48
C LYS A 444 -39.23 3.37 -8.26
N PHE A 445 -39.28 3.33 -9.58
CA PHE A 445 -38.82 4.41 -10.45
C PHE A 445 -40.02 5.25 -10.83
N TRP A 446 -40.00 6.52 -10.45
CA TRP A 446 -41.17 7.39 -10.56
C TRP A 446 -40.86 8.65 -11.34
N LEU A 447 -41.62 8.90 -12.42
CA LEU A 447 -41.59 10.15 -13.16
C LEU A 447 -42.77 11.03 -12.70
N PRO A 448 -42.54 12.09 -11.91
CA PRO A 448 -43.59 13.00 -11.46
C PRO A 448 -44.27 13.76 -12.61
N SER A 449 -45.49 14.25 -12.37
CA SER A 449 -46.27 15.00 -13.38
C SER A 449 -45.71 16.38 -13.70
N ASN A 450 -44.88 16.96 -12.82
CA ASN A 450 -44.27 18.27 -13.00
C ASN A 450 -42.97 18.23 -13.82
N VAL A 451 -42.59 17.08 -14.38
CA VAL A 451 -41.42 16.94 -15.24
C VAL A 451 -41.76 17.40 -16.66
N THR A 452 -41.05 18.43 -17.15
CA THR A 452 -41.29 19.07 -18.45
C THR A 452 -40.22 18.76 -19.51
N GLY A 453 -39.21 17.95 -19.17
CA GLY A 453 -38.10 17.61 -20.05
C GLY A 453 -38.52 16.79 -21.27
N ALA A 454 -38.01 17.16 -22.45
CA ALA A 454 -38.35 16.53 -23.73
C ALA A 454 -37.91 15.05 -23.83
N TYR A 455 -36.83 14.69 -23.12
CA TYR A 455 -36.26 13.34 -23.12
C TYR A 455 -36.16 12.79 -21.69
N SER A 456 -37.27 12.25 -21.20
CA SER A 456 -37.37 11.66 -19.85
C SER A 456 -37.08 10.15 -19.89
N TYR A 457 -36.02 9.70 -19.23
CA TYR A 457 -35.61 8.29 -19.21
C TYR A 457 -35.74 7.71 -17.80
N MET A 458 -36.68 6.80 -17.53
CA MET A 458 -36.87 6.35 -16.15
C MET A 458 -35.70 5.46 -15.68
N VAL A 459 -35.46 4.34 -16.36
CA VAL A 459 -34.31 3.45 -16.12
C VAL A 459 -33.45 3.41 -17.37
N TRP A 460 -32.22 3.89 -17.27
CA TRP A 460 -31.32 4.06 -18.41
C TRP A 460 -29.95 3.42 -18.16
N ALA A 461 -29.63 2.37 -18.91
CA ALA A 461 -28.27 1.83 -19.01
C ALA A 461 -27.64 2.28 -20.33
N ASN A 462 -26.43 2.83 -20.26
CA ASN A 462 -25.70 3.33 -21.41
C ASN A 462 -24.23 2.86 -21.37
N ASN A 463 -23.52 2.92 -22.51
CA ASN A 463 -22.08 2.61 -22.58
C ASN A 463 -21.76 1.22 -22.03
N SER A 464 -21.10 1.12 -20.88
CA SER A 464 -20.74 -0.14 -20.23
C SER A 464 -21.55 -0.41 -18.96
N GLY A 465 -22.57 0.40 -18.71
CA GLY A 465 -23.42 0.31 -17.53
C GLY A 465 -24.31 -0.92 -17.52
N LEU A 466 -24.40 -1.56 -16.36
CA LEU A 466 -25.26 -2.71 -16.09
C LEU A 466 -26.28 -2.39 -14.98
N ILE A 467 -27.56 -2.57 -15.28
CA ILE A 467 -28.64 -2.44 -14.29
C ILE A 467 -29.32 -3.79 -14.10
N ASN A 468 -29.38 -4.26 -12.85
CA ASN A 468 -30.14 -5.45 -12.47
C ASN A 468 -31.42 -5.02 -11.76
N LEU A 469 -32.58 -5.45 -12.25
CA LEU A 469 -33.89 -5.17 -11.67
C LEU A 469 -34.45 -6.47 -11.07
N GLY A 470 -34.66 -6.54 -9.75
CA GLY A 470 -35.19 -7.75 -9.10
C GLY A 470 -36.04 -7.47 -7.86
N ALA A 471 -36.49 -8.53 -7.19
CA ALA A 471 -37.25 -8.48 -5.95
C ALA A 471 -36.72 -9.49 -4.93
N THR A 472 -37.21 -9.38 -3.70
CA THR A 472 -37.20 -10.49 -2.73
C THR A 472 -38.61 -11.05 -2.46
N GLY A 473 -39.62 -10.63 -3.24
CA GLY A 473 -41.05 -10.97 -3.06
C GLY A 473 -41.96 -10.48 -4.21
N SER A 474 -43.28 -10.53 -4.04
CA SER A 474 -44.29 -10.44 -5.13
C SER A 474 -44.49 -9.08 -5.82
N SER A 475 -43.81 -8.01 -5.37
CA SER A 475 -43.91 -6.67 -5.98
C SER A 475 -42.58 -5.91 -5.91
N GLY A 476 -41.53 -6.42 -6.56
CA GLY A 476 -40.17 -5.89 -6.38
C GLY A 476 -39.83 -4.63 -7.15
N ILE A 477 -40.30 -4.44 -8.38
CA ILE A 477 -39.96 -3.23 -9.13
C ILE A 477 -41.22 -2.58 -9.67
N GLN A 478 -41.37 -1.28 -9.42
CA GLN A 478 -42.43 -0.46 -9.99
C GLN A 478 -41.82 0.61 -10.89
N ILE A 479 -42.38 0.81 -12.08
CA ILE A 479 -41.98 1.88 -13.01
C ILE A 479 -43.23 2.68 -13.36
N VAL A 480 -43.41 3.82 -12.69
CA VAL A 480 -44.65 4.61 -12.74
C VAL A 480 -44.38 5.99 -13.33
N SER A 481 -45.09 6.32 -14.41
CA SER A 481 -44.97 7.58 -15.12
C SER A 481 -46.25 8.41 -15.03
N ASN A 482 -46.18 9.54 -14.33
CA ASN A 482 -47.29 10.50 -14.20
C ASN A 482 -47.20 11.65 -15.23
N ALA A 483 -46.08 11.74 -15.95
CA ALA A 483 -45.92 12.50 -17.18
C ALA A 483 -45.71 11.54 -18.36
N THR A 484 -45.63 12.05 -19.60
CA THR A 484 -45.25 11.22 -20.75
C THR A 484 -43.73 11.01 -20.74
N ALA A 485 -43.28 9.80 -20.41
CA ALA A 485 -41.87 9.44 -20.48
C ALA A 485 -41.39 9.32 -21.93
N TYR A 486 -40.12 9.56 -22.21
CA TYR A 486 -39.55 9.25 -23.51
C TYR A 486 -39.34 7.74 -23.64
N HIS A 487 -38.65 7.17 -22.64
CA HIS A 487 -38.56 5.73 -22.43
C HIS A 487 -38.75 5.39 -20.95
N MET A 488 -39.46 4.30 -20.66
CA MET A 488 -39.50 3.74 -19.30
C MET A 488 -38.23 2.93 -19.01
N ILE A 489 -37.82 2.06 -19.94
CA ILE A 489 -36.57 1.31 -19.87
C ILE A 489 -35.79 1.54 -21.16
N LEU A 490 -34.54 1.98 -21.04
CA LEU A 490 -33.64 2.23 -22.17
C LEU A 490 -32.27 1.57 -21.93
N ALA A 491 -31.86 0.71 -22.85
CA ALA A 491 -30.50 0.23 -22.97
C ALA A 491 -29.88 0.79 -24.27
N SER A 492 -28.80 1.56 -24.18
CA SER A 492 -28.17 2.19 -25.35
C SER A 492 -26.65 2.13 -25.34
N SER A 493 -26.01 2.27 -26.51
CA SER A 493 -24.55 2.38 -26.65
C SER A 493 -23.76 1.23 -25.98
N GLY A 494 -24.29 0.01 -25.99
CA GLY A 494 -23.69 -1.16 -25.30
C GLY A 494 -24.19 -1.42 -23.87
N GLY A 495 -24.99 -0.52 -23.30
CA GLY A 495 -25.55 -0.67 -21.94
C GLY A 495 -26.45 -1.90 -21.83
N ARG A 496 -26.54 -2.48 -20.63
CA ARG A 496 -27.28 -3.72 -20.37
C ARG A 496 -28.25 -3.57 -19.21
N ILE A 497 -29.48 -4.06 -19.41
CA ILE A 497 -30.51 -4.15 -18.37
C ILE A 497 -30.94 -5.61 -18.24
N GLU A 498 -30.97 -6.10 -17.01
CA GLU A 498 -31.36 -7.47 -16.70
C GLU A 498 -32.53 -7.47 -15.72
N ILE A 499 -33.62 -8.13 -16.13
CA ILE A 499 -34.86 -8.24 -15.37
C ILE A 499 -34.90 -9.62 -14.72
N TYR A 500 -34.74 -9.66 -13.39
CA TYR A 500 -34.70 -10.84 -12.55
C TYR A 500 -36.00 -11.19 -11.85
N ASP A 501 -36.94 -10.25 -11.77
CA ASP A 501 -38.20 -10.46 -11.07
C ASP A 501 -39.34 -9.62 -11.66
N HIS A 502 -40.55 -9.83 -11.15
CA HIS A 502 -41.77 -9.19 -11.63
C HIS A 502 -41.70 -7.65 -11.55
N ILE A 503 -42.11 -7.00 -12.63
CA ILE A 503 -42.17 -5.54 -12.75
C ILE A 503 -43.61 -5.10 -12.97
N THR A 504 -44.05 -4.07 -12.25
CA THR A 504 -45.31 -3.37 -12.54
C THR A 504 -45.01 -2.04 -13.22
N MET A 505 -45.58 -1.79 -14.40
CA MET A 505 -45.35 -0.60 -15.20
C MET A 505 -46.67 0.12 -15.50
N SER A 506 -46.71 1.45 -15.31
CA SER A 506 -47.90 2.25 -15.63
C SER A 506 -47.59 3.66 -16.09
N GLY A 507 -48.40 4.20 -17.01
CA GLY A 507 -48.28 5.57 -17.50
C GLY A 507 -48.31 5.69 -19.02
N ALA A 508 -47.59 6.67 -19.57
CA ALA A 508 -47.50 6.90 -21.01
C ALA A 508 -46.05 7.08 -21.46
N VAL A 509 -45.76 6.64 -22.69
CA VAL A 509 -44.47 6.82 -23.36
C VAL A 509 -44.66 7.52 -24.71
N SER A 510 -43.75 8.43 -25.06
CA SER A 510 -43.73 9.07 -26.39
C SER A 510 -42.97 8.24 -27.43
N VAL A 511 -42.02 7.39 -27.00
CA VAL A 511 -41.26 6.54 -27.91
C VAL A 511 -41.45 5.06 -27.65
N ALA A 512 -41.09 4.53 -26.47
CA ALA A 512 -41.29 3.10 -26.18
C ALA A 512 -41.23 2.79 -24.68
N CYS A 513 -41.98 1.75 -24.27
CA CYS A 513 -41.92 1.20 -22.91
C CYS A 513 -40.54 0.56 -22.66
N ALA A 514 -40.09 -0.32 -23.55
CA ALA A 514 -38.71 -0.83 -23.56
C ALA A 514 -37.97 -0.49 -24.85
N CYS A 515 -36.75 0.01 -24.76
CA CYS A 515 -35.93 0.36 -25.93
C CYS A 515 -34.52 -0.20 -25.80
N ALA A 516 -34.09 -0.96 -26.80
CA ALA A 516 -32.69 -1.36 -26.96
C ALA A 516 -32.17 -0.80 -28.29
N GLN A 517 -31.12 0.02 -28.22
CA GLN A 517 -30.55 0.68 -29.40
C GLN A 517 -29.04 0.78 -29.34
N THR A 518 -28.37 0.93 -30.50
CA THR A 518 -26.92 1.15 -30.58
C THR A 518 -26.17 0.10 -29.74
N LEU A 519 -26.38 -1.19 -30.05
CA LEU A 519 -25.80 -2.34 -29.31
C LEU A 519 -26.26 -2.50 -27.85
N GLY A 520 -27.22 -1.70 -27.37
CA GLY A 520 -27.81 -1.88 -26.05
C GLY A 520 -28.59 -3.19 -25.95
N SER A 521 -28.71 -3.73 -24.72
CA SER A 521 -29.37 -5.02 -24.49
C SER A 521 -30.29 -5.03 -23.27
N ILE A 522 -31.46 -5.66 -23.41
CA ILE A 522 -32.42 -5.89 -22.34
C ILE A 522 -32.70 -7.40 -22.28
N PHE A 523 -32.44 -8.02 -21.14
CA PHE A 523 -32.62 -9.46 -20.94
C PHE A 523 -33.59 -9.73 -19.79
N ARG A 524 -34.62 -10.52 -20.07
CA ARG A 524 -35.38 -11.23 -19.04
C ARG A 524 -34.51 -12.40 -18.55
N ASN A 525 -33.95 -12.31 -17.36
CA ASN A 525 -32.98 -13.27 -16.83
C ASN A 525 -33.42 -13.76 -15.45
N GLY A 526 -33.81 -15.02 -15.27
CA GLY A 526 -34.20 -15.53 -13.95
C GLY A 526 -34.85 -16.91 -14.01
N THR A 527 -34.82 -17.65 -12.91
CA THR A 527 -35.40 -19.00 -12.81
C THR A 527 -36.93 -19.00 -12.70
N SER A 528 -37.54 -17.88 -12.29
CA SER A 528 -38.98 -17.72 -12.03
C SER A 528 -39.78 -17.18 -13.22
N ASN A 529 -39.17 -16.98 -14.39
CA ASN A 529 -39.82 -16.39 -15.56
C ASN A 529 -40.47 -15.02 -15.26
N PRO A 530 -39.68 -13.96 -14.97
CA PRO A 530 -40.19 -12.64 -14.59
C PRO A 530 -41.30 -12.13 -15.49
N THR A 531 -42.41 -11.63 -14.95
CA THR A 531 -43.52 -11.06 -15.74
C THR A 531 -43.59 -9.55 -15.59
N ILE A 532 -44.10 -8.88 -16.62
CA ILE A 532 -44.41 -7.45 -16.56
C ILE A 532 -45.92 -7.27 -16.57
N SER A 533 -46.43 -6.46 -15.66
CA SER A 533 -47.86 -6.16 -15.52
C SER A 533 -48.13 -4.65 -15.55
N GLY A 534 -49.40 -4.28 -15.70
CA GLY A 534 -49.84 -2.88 -15.73
C GLY A 534 -50.20 -2.37 -17.14
N SER A 535 -50.41 -1.07 -17.27
CA SER A 535 -50.94 -0.43 -18.48
C SER A 535 -50.11 0.78 -18.89
N VAL A 536 -49.55 0.71 -20.09
CA VAL A 536 -48.73 1.77 -20.68
C VAL A 536 -49.33 2.18 -22.02
N THR A 537 -49.52 3.48 -22.25
CA THR A 537 -49.93 4.02 -23.55
C THR A 537 -48.69 4.34 -24.39
N GLY A 538 -48.63 3.85 -25.64
CA GLY A 538 -47.51 4.01 -26.56
C GLY A 538 -46.93 2.67 -27.06
N ASN A 539 -45.76 2.70 -27.69
CA ASN A 539 -45.12 1.49 -28.23
C ASN A 539 -44.65 0.56 -27.10
N ARG A 540 -44.92 -0.74 -27.24
CA ARG A 540 -44.45 -1.78 -26.30
C ARG A 540 -42.93 -1.85 -26.25
N TYR A 541 -42.29 -1.88 -27.41
CA TYR A 541 -40.84 -1.96 -27.48
C TYR A 541 -40.29 -1.38 -28.78
N ILE A 542 -39.02 -0.99 -28.74
CA ILE A 542 -38.21 -0.71 -29.93
C ILE A 542 -36.87 -1.45 -29.80
N ALA A 543 -36.52 -2.24 -30.80
CA ALA A 543 -35.19 -2.81 -30.96
C ALA A 543 -34.60 -2.30 -32.29
N THR A 544 -33.55 -1.50 -32.23
CA THR A 544 -32.94 -0.90 -33.43
C THR A 544 -31.42 -0.80 -33.33
N LEU A 545 -30.73 -0.53 -34.43
CA LEU A 545 -29.28 -0.32 -34.48
C LEU A 545 -28.51 -1.42 -33.73
N ASN A 546 -28.82 -2.68 -34.09
CA ASN A 546 -28.27 -3.89 -33.47
C ASN A 546 -28.55 -4.04 -31.96
N GLY A 547 -29.55 -3.34 -31.41
CA GLY A 547 -30.02 -3.52 -30.04
C GLY A 547 -30.82 -4.81 -29.88
N VAL A 548 -30.70 -5.45 -28.71
CA VAL A 548 -31.33 -6.75 -28.43
C VAL A 548 -32.28 -6.65 -27.25
N ILE A 549 -33.53 -7.08 -27.43
CA ILE A 549 -34.48 -7.31 -26.35
C ILE A 549 -34.80 -8.80 -26.34
N SER A 550 -34.32 -9.51 -25.31
CA SER A 550 -34.60 -10.93 -25.14
C SER A 550 -35.58 -11.12 -23.99
N VAL A 551 -36.80 -11.53 -24.32
CA VAL A 551 -37.90 -11.82 -23.39
C VAL A 551 -38.06 -13.32 -23.12
N ASN A 552 -37.16 -14.16 -23.66
CA ASN A 552 -37.10 -15.60 -23.41
C ASN A 552 -38.48 -16.28 -23.52
N GLY A 553 -39.13 -16.13 -24.70
CA GLY A 553 -40.44 -16.72 -24.96
C GLY A 553 -41.64 -15.98 -24.33
N GLY A 554 -41.43 -14.80 -23.75
CA GLY A 554 -42.51 -13.95 -23.20
C GLY A 554 -43.48 -13.37 -24.25
N GLY A 555 -43.16 -13.51 -25.54
CA GLY A 555 -43.99 -13.06 -26.66
C GLY A 555 -43.94 -11.54 -26.91
N ALA A 556 -44.57 -11.10 -28.00
CA ALA A 556 -44.57 -9.70 -28.44
C ALA A 556 -45.38 -8.73 -27.54
N SER A 557 -46.09 -9.28 -26.55
CA SER A 557 -46.86 -8.51 -25.56
C SER A 557 -46.21 -8.49 -24.18
N TYR A 558 -44.98 -8.99 -24.05
CA TYR A 558 -44.27 -9.06 -22.77
C TYR A 558 -44.17 -7.69 -22.10
N PHE A 559 -43.75 -6.66 -22.84
CA PHE A 559 -43.82 -5.27 -22.38
C PHE A 559 -45.21 -4.68 -22.68
N PRO A 560 -45.83 -3.93 -21.76
CA PRO A 560 -47.12 -3.28 -21.97
C PRO A 560 -47.01 -2.11 -22.96
N GLY A 561 -48.11 -1.82 -23.64
CA GLY A 561 -48.17 -0.81 -24.69
C GLY A 561 -49.42 -0.97 -25.55
N THR A 562 -50.08 0.15 -25.86
CA THR A 562 -51.24 0.21 -26.76
C THR A 562 -50.86 0.07 -28.24
N ILE A 563 -49.59 0.33 -28.59
CA ILE A 563 -49.05 0.22 -29.94
C ILE A 563 -48.06 -0.94 -30.01
N ALA A 564 -48.13 -1.73 -31.08
CA ALA A 564 -47.21 -2.85 -31.31
C ALA A 564 -45.73 -2.41 -31.32
N GLY A 565 -44.83 -3.31 -30.92
CA GLY A 565 -43.40 -3.02 -30.94
C GLY A 565 -42.82 -2.95 -32.35
N ASN A 566 -41.64 -2.33 -32.48
CA ASN A 566 -40.93 -2.14 -33.75
C ASN A 566 -39.51 -2.72 -33.66
N VAL A 567 -39.12 -3.48 -34.68
CA VAL A 567 -37.76 -4.01 -34.86
C VAL A 567 -37.23 -3.54 -36.21
N SER A 568 -36.07 -2.88 -36.23
CA SER A 568 -35.44 -2.37 -37.47
C SER A 568 -33.92 -2.32 -37.36
N SER A 569 -33.21 -2.05 -38.46
CA SER A 569 -31.77 -1.77 -38.47
C SER A 569 -30.91 -2.80 -37.71
N GLY A 570 -31.19 -4.09 -37.91
CA GLY A 570 -30.48 -5.19 -37.25
C GLY A 570 -30.84 -5.43 -35.78
N GLY A 571 -31.79 -4.68 -35.22
CA GLY A 571 -32.33 -4.94 -33.89
C GLY A 571 -33.02 -6.30 -33.81
N GLN A 572 -33.13 -6.86 -32.60
CA GLN A 572 -33.74 -8.17 -32.36
C GLN A 572 -34.68 -8.10 -31.15
N TYR A 573 -35.85 -8.73 -31.29
CA TYR A 573 -36.76 -9.00 -30.18
C TYR A 573 -37.05 -10.50 -30.16
N VAL A 574 -36.59 -11.22 -29.13
CA VAL A 574 -36.56 -12.70 -29.09
C VAL A 574 -37.09 -13.30 -27.80
#